data_AF-A0A3D1TDE1-F1
#
_entry.id   AF-A0A3D1TDE1-F1
#
_cell.length_a   1.000
_cell.length_b   1.000
_cell.length_c   1.000
_cell.angle_alpha   90.00
_cell.angle_beta   90.00
_cell.angle_gamma   90.00
#
_symmetry.space_group_name_H-M   'P 1'
#
loop_
_entity.id
_entity.type
_entity.pdbx_description
1 polymer ?
#
loop_
_entity_poly.entity_id
_entity_poly.type
_entity_poly.pdbx_seq_one_letter_code
_entity_poly.pdbx_strand_id
1 'polypeptide(L)' 'GLALYDLTRSPDEARDVLTEYPAEVQRLQKLADRMRAELGDDLTGVAGGGRRGAGRVADESTN' A
#
# COMPACT_ATOMS: atom_id res chain seq x y z
N GLY A 1 8.34 1.43 11.77
CA GLY A 1 7.76 0.29 12.51
C GLY A 1 6.27 0.27 12.25
N LEU A 2 5.59 -0.84 12.53
CA LEU A 2 4.13 -0.94 12.45
C LEU A 2 3.51 -0.26 13.69
N ALA A 3 2.40 0.45 13.51
CA ALA A 3 1.62 1.10 14.57
C ALA A 3 0.13 1.09 14.19
N LEU A 4 -0.76 1.21 15.17
CA LEU A 4 -2.20 1.35 14.94
C LEU A 4 -2.73 2.51 15.79
N TYR A 5 -3.46 3.43 15.16
CA TYR A 5 -4.05 4.60 15.81
C TYR A 5 -5.57 4.62 15.63
N ASP A 6 -6.28 5.02 16.68
CA ASP A 6 -7.70 5.31 16.61
C ASP A 6 -7.90 6.82 16.45
N LEU A 7 -8.09 7.26 15.21
CA LEU A 7 -8.23 8.68 14.86
C LEU A 7 -9.51 9.32 15.41
N THR A 8 -10.50 8.54 15.83
CA THR A 8 -11.71 9.09 16.46
C THR A 8 -11.43 9.57 17.88
N ARG A 9 -10.48 8.91 18.56
CA ARG A 9 -10.08 9.22 19.95
C ARG A 9 -8.77 10.01 20.05
N SER A 10 -7.85 9.82 19.10
CA SER A 10 -6.54 10.48 19.03
C SER A 10 -6.25 10.84 17.56
N PRO A 11 -6.84 11.93 17.05
CA PRO A 11 -6.59 12.41 15.69
C PRO A 11 -5.16 12.91 15.49
N ASP A 12 -4.45 13.21 16.58
CA ASP A 12 -3.03 13.56 16.63
C ASP A 12 -2.09 12.35 16.65
N GLU A 13 -2.64 11.12 16.61
CA GLU A 13 -1.88 9.86 16.58
C GLU A 13 -0.93 9.68 17.78
N ALA A 14 -1.24 10.30 18.92
CA ALA A 14 -0.35 10.31 20.09
C ALA A 14 -0.25 8.96 20.82
N ARG A 15 -1.20 8.04 20.61
CA ARG A 15 -1.24 6.73 21.30
C ARG A 15 -1.30 5.57 20.32
N ASP A 16 -0.22 4.79 20.27
CA ASP A 16 -0.19 3.51 19.57
C ASP A 16 -0.97 2.44 20.34
N VAL A 17 -2.00 1.87 19.71
CA VAL A 17 -2.87 0.82 20.25
C VAL A 17 -2.69 -0.51 19.53
N LEU A 18 -1.58 -0.70 18.82
CA LEU A 18 -1.28 -1.91 18.04
C LEU A 18 -1.41 -3.21 18.84
N THR A 19 -0.93 -3.22 20.09
CA THR A 19 -0.97 -4.42 20.94
C THR A 19 -2.37 -4.67 21.53
N GLU A 20 -3.22 -3.64 21.61
CA GLU A 20 -4.55 -3.71 22.19
C GLU A 20 -5.58 -4.29 21.20
N TYR A 21 -5.35 -4.15 19.88
CA TYR A 21 -6.32 -4.54 18.85
C TYR A 21 -5.71 -5.45 17.74
N PRO A 22 -5.19 -6.64 18.07
CA PRO A 22 -4.49 -7.51 17.10
C PRO A 22 -5.37 -7.98 15.93
N ALA A 23 -6.67 -8.14 16.16
CA ALA A 23 -7.61 -8.52 15.09
C ALA A 23 -7.77 -7.41 14.04
N GLU A 24 -7.84 -6.15 14.46
CA GLU A 24 -7.92 -5.01 13.54
C GLU A 24 -6.61 -4.82 12.78
N VAL A 25 -5.45 -5.01 13.44
CA VAL A 25 -4.14 -5.01 12.77
C VAL A 25 -4.13 -6.03 11.62
N GLN A 26 -4.55 -7.27 11.89
CA GLN A 26 -4.60 -8.30 10.85
C GLN A 26 -5.57 -7.96 9.72
N ARG A 27 -6.74 -7.40 10.04
CA ARG A 27 -7.74 -7.00 9.05
C ARG A 27 -7.21 -5.91 8.13
N LEU A 28 -6.60 -4.87 8.71
CA LEU A 28 -6.04 -3.74 7.98
C LEU A 28 -4.81 -4.15 7.17
N GLN A 29 -3.96 -5.02 7.70
CA GLN A 29 -2.80 -5.53 6.97
C GLN A 29 -3.22 -6.29 5.71
N LYS A 30 -4.23 -7.17 5.80
CA LYS A 30 -4.77 -7.88 4.63
C LYS A 30 -5.31 -6.92 3.55
N LEU A 31 -5.97 -5.83 3.98
CA LEU A 31 -6.45 -4.81 3.05
C LEU A 31 -5.28 -4.08 2.39
N ALA A 32 -4.26 -3.69 3.17
CA ALA A 32 -3.07 -3.05 2.67
C ALA A 32 -2.34 -3.94 1.66
N ASP A 33 -2.14 -5.24 1.98
CA ASP A 33 -1.47 -6.20 1.09
C ASP A 33 -2.18 -6.31 -0.26
N ARG A 34 -3.52 -6.34 -0.27
CA ARG A 34 -4.32 -6.33 -1.50
C ARG A 34 -4.09 -5.06 -2.32
N MET A 35 -4.08 -3.89 -1.68
CA MET A 35 -3.89 -2.62 -2.36
C MET A 35 -2.46 -2.49 -2.93
N ARG A 36 -1.44 -2.94 -2.19
CA ARG A 36 -0.06 -2.98 -2.68
C ARG A 36 0.09 -3.86 -3.90
N ALA A 37 -0.53 -5.05 -3.90
CA ALA A 37 -0.47 -5.95 -5.05
C ALA A 37 -1.10 -5.32 -6.31
N GLU A 38 -2.17 -4.54 -6.14
CA GLU A 38 -2.86 -3.88 -7.26
C GLU A 38 -2.07 -2.65 -7.77
N LEU A 39 -1.75 -1.72 -6.88
CA LEU A 39 -1.23 -0.40 -7.24
C LEU A 39 0.31 -0.37 -7.31
N GLY A 40 0.95 -1.24 -6.55
CA GLY A 40 2.38 -1.21 -6.24
C GLY A 40 2.65 -0.48 -4.93
N ASP A 41 3.85 -0.66 -4.40
CA ASP A 41 4.35 -0.01 -3.19
C ASP A 41 5.88 0.06 -3.20
N ASP A 42 6.42 1.26 -3.39
CA ASP A 42 7.87 1.49 -3.44
C ASP A 42 8.53 1.27 -2.07
N LEU A 43 7.80 1.49 -0.97
CA LEU A 43 8.34 1.30 0.38
C LEU A 43 8.65 -0.17 0.67
N THR A 44 7.84 -1.08 0.10
CA THR A 44 8.02 -2.53 0.26
C THR A 44 8.56 -3.22 -0.99
N GLY A 45 8.77 -2.48 -2.08
CA GLY A 45 9.25 -3.00 -3.36
C GLY A 45 8.23 -3.84 -4.14
N VAL A 46 6.94 -3.76 -3.79
CA VAL A 46 5.88 -4.52 -4.48
C VAL A 46 5.56 -3.85 -5.81
N ALA A 47 5.73 -4.59 -6.91
CA ALA A 47 5.30 -4.13 -8.23
C ALA A 47 3.77 -4.26 -8.36
N GLY A 48 3.09 -3.18 -8.79
CA GLY A 48 1.64 -3.17 -8.98
C GLY A 48 1.21 -3.91 -10.24
N GLY A 49 0.31 -4.89 -10.09
CA GLY A 49 -0.24 -5.68 -11.19
C GLY A 49 -1.27 -4.93 -12.05
N GLY A 50 -1.95 -3.92 -11.49
CA GLY A 50 -2.95 -3.10 -12.17
C GLY A 50 -2.37 -1.94 -13.00
N ARG A 51 -1.04 -1.82 -13.08
CA ARG A 51 -0.37 -0.73 -13.79
C ARG A 51 -0.52 -0.91 -15.30
N ARG A 52 -0.91 0.14 -16.02
CA ARG A 52 -0.87 0.13 -17.49
C ARG A 52 0.57 0.11 -17.98
N GLY A 53 0.84 -0.73 -18.98
CA GLY A 53 2.12 -0.71 -19.70
C GLY A 53 2.36 0.63 -20.37
N ALA A 54 3.62 1.05 -20.44
CA ALA A 54 4.01 2.24 -21.20
C ALA A 54 3.66 2.05 -22.68
N GLY A 55 3.19 3.13 -23.32
CA GLY A 55 3.01 3.16 -24.77
C GLY A 55 4.36 2.97 -25.46
N ARG A 56 4.38 2.20 -26.55
CA ARG A 56 5.56 2.06 -27.41
C ARG A 56 5.28 2.73 -28.74
N VAL A 57 6.19 3.59 -29.19
CA VAL A 57 6.22 4.04 -30.58
C VAL A 57 7.01 3.00 -31.39
N ALA A 58 6.54 2.67 -32.58
CA ALA A 58 7.33 1.86 -33.51
C ALA A 58 8.57 2.66 -33.90
N ASP A 59 9.73 2.00 -33.93
CA ASP A 59 10.97 2.62 -34.37
C ASP A 59 10.84 2.90 -35.88
N GLU A 60 10.74 4.18 -36.27
CA GLU A 60 10.58 4.61 -37.66
C GLU A 60 11.92 4.64 -38.42
N SER A 61 12.87 3.81 -37.97
CA SER A 61 14.25 3.73 -38.46
C SER A 61 14.45 2.51 -39.36
N THR A 62 13.61 2.32 -40.37
CA THR A 62 13.94 1.45 -41.53
C THR A 62 13.15 1.92 -42.75
N ASN A 63 13.66 2.94 -43.44
CA ASN A 63 13.65 3.01 -44.91
C ASN A 63 14.73 3.98 -45.40
#